data_AF-A0A9E7CQ99-F1
#
_entry.id   AF-A0A9E7CQ99-F1
#
_cell.length_a   1.000
_cell.length_b   1.000
_cell.length_c   1.000
_cell.angle_alpha   90.00
_cell.angle_beta   90.00
_cell.angle_gamma   90.00
#
_symmetry.space_group_name_H-M   'P 1'
#
loop_
_entity.id
_entity.type
_entity.pdbx_description
1 polymer ?
#
loop_
_entity_poly.entity_id
_entity_poly.type
_entity_poly.pdbx_seq_one_letter_code
_entity_poly.pdbx_strand_id
1 'polypeptide(L)'
;MTLVALAVGPTLLLLHFFYVRDLHERESLSRVLKVFFLGMLSVVPAIILESFYHFPPEAGLLGIAINAFLLVALPEELSKLWLFRMSVEKHRSYNEVYDGIIYMVAISLGFATVENLAYVLGSGQDGLAVALMRAVLAVPGHTLWAVMMGYYLGLSRFGATRANPRLLMYIGLIIAVFWHGLYDFFAFSMEILPESMGFAMLGCCLLVIVINWVIALVLVSRAQRLSHFRRPSPIQNPLRAFRPGCRYCHNCGSCNPLSNNFCNNCGQALRQGSSDV
;
A
#
# COMPACT_ATOMS: atom_id res chain seq x y z
N MET A 1 12.41 -4.81 -26.63
CA MET A 1 11.59 -5.77 -25.86
C MET A 1 12.11 -5.97 -24.43
N THR A 2 13.41 -6.21 -24.23
CA THR A 2 14.02 -6.40 -22.90
C THR A 2 13.82 -5.22 -21.94
N LEU A 3 14.00 -3.97 -22.41
CA LEU A 3 13.86 -2.78 -21.56
C LEU A 3 12.42 -2.55 -21.06
N VAL A 4 11.42 -2.77 -21.92
CA VAL A 4 10.01 -2.67 -21.54
C VAL A 4 9.66 -3.73 -20.49
N ALA A 5 10.15 -4.96 -20.65
CA ALA A 5 9.95 -6.01 -19.66
C ALA A 5 10.60 -5.68 -18.31
N LEU A 6 11.80 -5.09 -18.31
CA LEU A 6 12.47 -4.63 -17.09
C LEU A 6 11.79 -3.43 -16.45
N ALA A 7 11.13 -2.57 -17.23
CA ALA A 7 10.38 -1.43 -16.71
C ALA A 7 9.05 -1.84 -16.07
N VAL A 8 8.34 -2.80 -16.67
CA VAL A 8 7.00 -3.23 -16.24
C VAL A 8 7.04 -4.42 -15.26
N GLY A 9 8.01 -5.32 -15.39
CA GLY A 9 8.12 -6.52 -14.57
C GLY A 9 8.12 -6.25 -13.06
N PRO A 10 8.94 -5.32 -12.53
CA PRO A 10 8.98 -5.00 -11.11
C PRO A 10 7.65 -4.47 -10.57
N THR A 11 6.91 -3.68 -11.36
CA THR A 11 5.62 -3.13 -10.91
C THR A 11 4.58 -4.24 -10.78
N LEU A 12 4.51 -5.14 -11.76
CA LEU A 12 3.59 -6.29 -11.70
C LEU A 12 3.98 -7.29 -10.60
N LEU A 13 5.27 -7.51 -10.37
CA LEU A 13 5.76 -8.38 -9.31
C LEU A 13 5.36 -7.85 -7.93
N LEU A 14 5.53 -6.56 -7.67
CA LEU A 14 5.15 -5.94 -6.40
C LEU A 14 3.63 -5.88 -6.23
N LEU A 15 2.88 -5.62 -7.30
CA LEU A 15 1.42 -5.70 -7.26
C LEU A 15 0.97 -7.10 -6.86
N HIS A 16 1.56 -8.13 -7.47
CA HIS A 16 1.28 -9.53 -7.13
C HIS A 16 1.67 -9.85 -5.68
N PHE A 17 2.83 -9.37 -5.22
CA PHE A 17 3.33 -9.57 -3.85
C PHE A 17 2.35 -9.05 -2.79
N PHE A 18 1.78 -7.85 -2.98
CA PHE A 18 0.77 -7.33 -2.05
C PHE A 18 -0.59 -8.02 -2.29
N TYR A 19 -0.98 -8.30 -3.53
CA TYR A 19 -2.24 -8.99 -3.82
C TYR A 19 -2.39 -10.33 -3.08
N VAL A 20 -1.34 -11.17 -3.06
CA VAL A 20 -1.40 -12.47 -2.38
C VAL A 20 -1.37 -12.39 -0.85
N ARG A 21 -1.02 -11.21 -0.30
CA ARG A 21 -1.01 -10.92 1.15
C ARG A 21 -2.35 -10.48 1.69
N ASP A 22 -3.36 -10.33 0.85
CA ASP A 22 -4.72 -10.29 1.33
C ASP A 22 -5.11 -11.67 1.89
N LEU A 23 -5.33 -11.72 3.22
CA LEU A 23 -5.50 -12.97 3.97
C LEU A 23 -6.97 -13.34 4.21
N HIS A 24 -7.87 -12.36 4.23
CA HIS A 24 -9.22 -12.57 4.76
C HIS A 24 -10.29 -12.48 3.68
N GLU A 25 -10.30 -11.42 2.88
CA GLU A 25 -11.28 -11.20 1.82
C GLU A 25 -10.57 -10.70 0.56
N ARG A 26 -10.02 -11.65 -0.21
CA ARG A 26 -9.23 -11.30 -1.39
C ARG A 26 -10.03 -10.54 -2.41
N GLU A 27 -9.57 -9.33 -2.70
CA GLU A 27 -10.12 -8.53 -3.77
C GLU A 27 -10.10 -9.24 -5.13
N SER A 28 -11.11 -8.97 -5.95
CA SER A 28 -11.17 -9.56 -7.30
C SER A 28 -10.01 -9.04 -8.15
N LEU A 29 -9.24 -9.94 -8.78
CA LEU A 29 -8.08 -9.55 -9.60
C LEU A 29 -8.46 -8.56 -10.71
N SER A 30 -9.63 -8.73 -11.32
CA SER A 30 -10.14 -7.80 -12.33
C SER A 30 -10.27 -6.37 -11.81
N ARG A 31 -10.69 -6.20 -10.55
CA ARG A 31 -10.88 -4.89 -9.94
C ARG A 31 -9.54 -4.23 -9.61
N VAL A 32 -8.60 -5.00 -9.04
CA VAL A 32 -7.23 -4.53 -8.78
C VAL A 32 -6.54 -4.09 -10.07
N LEU A 33 -6.64 -4.89 -11.14
CA LEU A 33 -6.06 -4.54 -12.45
C LEU A 33 -6.72 -3.30 -13.07
N LYS A 34 -8.05 -3.16 -12.99
CA LYS A 34 -8.74 -1.94 -13.45
C LYS A 34 -8.22 -0.69 -12.73
N VAL A 35 -8.04 -0.78 -11.41
CA VAL A 35 -7.50 0.32 -10.60
C VAL A 35 -6.03 0.60 -10.94
N PHE A 36 -5.24 -0.44 -11.23
CA PHE A 36 -3.87 -0.28 -11.73
C PHE A 36 -3.80 0.48 -13.06
N PHE A 37 -4.62 0.10 -14.05
CA PHE A 37 -4.66 0.81 -15.33
C PHE A 37 -5.20 2.24 -15.20
N LEU A 38 -6.16 2.47 -14.29
CA LEU A 38 -6.56 3.84 -13.94
C LEU A 38 -5.41 4.61 -13.30
N GLY A 39 -4.58 3.94 -12.49
CA GLY A 39 -3.37 4.50 -11.89
C GLY A 39 -2.42 5.12 -12.91
N MET A 40 -2.26 4.50 -14.08
CA MET A 40 -1.48 5.08 -15.19
C MET A 40 -1.95 6.49 -15.58
N LEU A 41 -3.26 6.76 -15.48
CA LEU A 41 -3.84 8.07 -15.81
C LEU A 41 -3.56 9.12 -14.73
N SER A 42 -3.17 8.73 -13.51
CA SER A 42 -2.81 9.68 -12.44
C SER A 42 -1.50 10.42 -12.70
N VAL A 43 -0.70 9.99 -13.67
CA VAL A 43 0.47 10.75 -14.17
C VAL A 43 0.06 12.06 -14.84
N VAL A 44 -1.11 12.10 -15.52
CA VAL A 44 -1.57 13.31 -16.23
C VAL A 44 -1.76 14.51 -15.30
N PRO A 45 -2.54 14.43 -14.20
CA PRO A 45 -2.66 15.55 -13.26
C PRO A 45 -1.32 15.87 -12.57
N ALA A 46 -0.43 14.90 -12.34
CA ALA A 46 0.89 15.16 -11.76
C ALA A 46 1.75 16.03 -12.69
N ILE A 47 1.88 15.66 -13.97
CA ILE A 47 2.58 16.45 -14.99
C ILE A 47 2.00 17.86 -15.11
N ILE A 48 0.67 18.00 -15.09
CA ILE A 48 0.02 19.32 -15.14
C ILE A 48 0.43 20.15 -13.92
N LEU A 49 0.39 19.58 -12.71
CA LEU A 49 0.77 20.27 -11.48
C LEU A 49 2.25 20.66 -11.46
N GLU A 50 3.14 19.76 -11.90
CA GLU A 50 4.58 19.99 -12.05
C GLU A 50 4.87 21.11 -13.06
N SER A 51 4.09 21.20 -14.15
CA SER A 51 4.33 22.19 -15.20
C SER A 51 4.16 23.66 -14.76
N PHE A 52 3.41 23.92 -13.69
CA PHE A 52 3.15 25.28 -13.21
C PHE A 52 4.36 25.95 -12.54
N TYR A 53 5.31 25.17 -12.02
CA TYR A 53 6.42 25.70 -11.23
C TYR A 53 7.72 24.98 -11.55
N HIS A 54 8.68 25.72 -12.08
CA HIS A 54 10.06 25.26 -12.26
C HIS A 54 10.94 26.03 -11.28
N PHE A 55 11.63 25.31 -10.38
CA PHE A 55 12.55 25.94 -9.43
C PHE A 55 13.97 25.92 -10.00
N PRO A 56 14.70 27.05 -10.01
CA PRO A 56 16.03 27.09 -10.56
C PRO A 56 16.99 26.21 -9.72
N PRO A 57 17.78 25.32 -10.36
CA PRO A 57 18.72 24.42 -9.67
C PRO A 57 19.86 25.14 -8.94
N GLU A 58 20.04 26.45 -9.18
CA GLU A 58 21.06 27.31 -8.58
C GLU A 58 20.87 27.55 -7.06
N ALA A 59 19.76 27.11 -6.48
CA ALA A 59 19.40 27.35 -5.08
C ALA A 59 20.00 26.36 -4.07
N GLY A 60 20.95 25.52 -4.48
CA GLY A 60 21.67 24.57 -3.61
C GLY A 60 20.74 23.56 -2.92
N LEU A 61 21.16 23.03 -1.77
CA LEU A 61 20.42 21.96 -1.05
C LEU A 61 18.96 22.35 -0.72
N LEU A 62 18.70 23.62 -0.42
CA LEU A 62 17.32 24.07 -0.17
C LEU A 62 16.46 23.99 -1.42
N GLY A 63 17.02 24.34 -2.59
CA GLY A 63 16.33 24.19 -3.87
C GLY A 63 16.02 22.74 -4.21
N ILE A 64 16.97 21.83 -3.95
CA ILE A 64 16.76 20.39 -4.12
C ILE A 64 15.62 19.90 -3.22
N ALA A 65 15.60 20.32 -1.95
CA ALA A 65 14.53 19.95 -1.03
C ALA A 65 13.16 20.51 -1.46
N ILE A 66 13.10 21.76 -1.91
CA ILE A 66 11.85 22.34 -2.44
C ILE A 66 11.37 21.55 -3.65
N ASN A 67 12.28 21.25 -4.59
CA ASN A 67 11.95 20.47 -5.78
C ASN A 67 11.41 19.08 -5.42
N ALA A 68 12.18 18.32 -4.63
CA ALA A 68 11.84 16.96 -4.23
C ALA A 68 10.52 16.85 -3.47
N PHE A 69 10.32 17.68 -2.44
CA PHE A 69 9.15 17.54 -1.57
C PHE A 69 7.90 18.24 -2.12
N LEU A 70 8.05 19.45 -2.65
CA LEU A 70 6.89 20.30 -3.00
C LEU A 70 6.54 20.26 -4.47
N LEU A 71 7.51 20.08 -5.37
CA LEU A 71 7.28 20.16 -6.81
C LEU A 71 7.15 18.80 -7.49
N VAL A 72 7.75 17.74 -6.92
CA VAL A 72 7.63 16.36 -7.43
C VAL A 72 6.73 15.52 -6.51
N ALA A 73 7.19 15.21 -5.29
CA ALA A 73 6.49 14.27 -4.43
C ALA A 73 5.05 14.68 -4.08
N LEU A 74 4.81 15.96 -3.78
CA LEU A 74 3.47 16.45 -3.43
C LEU A 74 2.48 16.33 -4.60
N PRO A 75 2.75 16.87 -5.80
CA PRO A 75 1.90 16.69 -6.98
C PRO A 75 1.58 15.23 -7.31
N GLU A 76 2.58 14.36 -7.25
CA GLU A 76 2.40 12.95 -7.52
C GLU A 76 1.48 12.26 -6.51
N GLU A 77 1.78 12.36 -5.22
CA GLU A 77 1.00 11.69 -4.18
C GLU A 77 -0.41 12.28 -4.06
N LEU A 78 -0.56 13.59 -4.31
CA LEU A 78 -1.87 14.22 -4.38
C LEU A 78 -2.69 13.71 -5.57
N SER A 79 -2.06 13.51 -6.72
CA SER A 79 -2.70 12.97 -7.93
C SER A 79 -3.18 11.53 -7.73
N LYS A 80 -2.34 10.70 -7.11
CA LYS A 80 -2.65 9.32 -6.75
C LYS A 80 -3.80 9.26 -5.73
N LEU A 81 -3.78 10.13 -4.70
CA LEU A 81 -4.87 10.27 -3.73
C LEU A 81 -6.16 10.72 -4.40
N TRP A 82 -6.11 11.73 -5.27
CA TRP A 82 -7.29 12.22 -6.00
C TRP A 82 -7.95 11.10 -6.79
N LEU A 83 -7.16 10.29 -7.51
CA LEU A 83 -7.66 9.15 -8.25
C LEU A 83 -8.26 8.08 -7.32
N PHE A 84 -7.64 7.80 -6.18
CA PHE A 84 -8.17 6.87 -5.18
C PHE A 84 -9.57 7.31 -4.71
N ARG A 85 -9.74 8.60 -4.43
CA ARG A 85 -11.02 9.16 -3.98
C ARG A 85 -12.12 9.04 -5.02
N MET A 86 -11.78 9.24 -6.30
CA MET A 86 -12.75 9.12 -7.39
C MET A 86 -13.11 7.68 -7.73
N SER A 87 -12.12 6.78 -7.72
CA SER A 87 -12.29 5.43 -8.26
C SER A 87 -12.55 4.35 -7.20
N VAL A 88 -12.09 4.53 -5.96
CA VAL A 88 -12.08 3.50 -4.91
C VAL A 88 -12.92 3.87 -3.68
N GLU A 89 -12.84 5.12 -3.19
CA GLU A 89 -13.40 5.56 -1.89
C GLU A 89 -14.92 5.29 -1.72
N LYS A 90 -15.69 5.22 -2.82
CA LYS A 90 -17.14 4.92 -2.78
C LYS A 90 -17.49 3.53 -3.29
N HIS A 91 -16.50 2.75 -3.72
CA HIS A 91 -16.74 1.42 -4.26
C HIS A 91 -17.12 0.44 -3.14
N ARG A 92 -18.01 -0.51 -3.45
CA ARG A 92 -18.50 -1.53 -2.51
C ARG A 92 -17.47 -2.57 -2.11
N SER A 93 -16.50 -2.82 -3.01
CA SER A 93 -15.43 -3.79 -2.75
C SER A 93 -14.48 -3.29 -1.67
N TYR A 94 -14.24 -1.98 -1.60
CA TYR A 94 -13.46 -1.39 -0.52
C TYR A 94 -14.28 -1.46 0.80
N ASN A 95 -14.05 -2.53 1.56
CA ASN A 95 -14.84 -2.98 2.69
C ASN A 95 -13.98 -3.28 3.95
N GLU A 96 -12.65 -3.32 3.84
CA GLU A 96 -11.72 -3.43 4.96
C GLU A 96 -10.47 -2.55 4.86
N VAL A 97 -9.72 -2.43 5.96
CA VAL A 97 -8.54 -1.54 6.04
C VAL A 97 -7.44 -1.96 5.04
N TYR A 98 -7.30 -3.26 4.79
CA TYR A 98 -6.28 -3.78 3.86
C TYR A 98 -6.58 -3.41 2.41
N ASP A 99 -7.85 -3.34 2.01
CA ASP A 99 -8.26 -2.89 0.68
C ASP A 99 -7.71 -1.50 0.35
N GLY A 100 -7.70 -0.62 1.35
CA GLY A 100 -7.10 0.72 1.22
C GLY A 100 -5.64 0.64 0.79
N ILE A 101 -4.88 -0.34 1.33
CA ILE A 101 -3.50 -0.61 0.94
C ILE A 101 -3.43 -1.15 -0.50
N ILE A 102 -4.12 -2.25 -0.82
CA ILE A 102 -3.95 -2.90 -2.14
C ILE A 102 -4.45 -2.01 -3.28
N TYR A 103 -5.51 -1.23 -3.08
CA TYR A 103 -5.99 -0.28 -4.08
C TYR A 103 -5.04 0.91 -4.27
N MET A 104 -4.50 1.46 -3.18
CA MET A 104 -3.53 2.54 -3.28
C MET A 104 -2.23 2.05 -3.94
N VAL A 105 -1.76 0.85 -3.58
CA VAL A 105 -0.63 0.17 -4.23
C VAL A 105 -0.90 -0.03 -5.72
N ALA A 106 -2.09 -0.47 -6.11
CA ALA A 106 -2.46 -0.62 -7.52
C ALA A 106 -2.37 0.71 -8.28
N ILE A 107 -2.94 1.80 -7.74
CA ILE A 107 -2.85 3.14 -8.34
C ILE A 107 -1.38 3.56 -8.49
N SER A 108 -0.61 3.46 -7.42
CA SER A 108 0.78 3.92 -7.38
C SER A 108 1.69 3.11 -8.31
N LEU A 109 1.49 1.78 -8.41
CA LEU A 109 2.23 0.95 -9.34
C LEU A 109 1.83 1.19 -10.80
N GLY A 110 0.57 1.56 -11.05
CA GLY A 110 0.14 2.04 -12.36
C GLY A 110 0.85 3.33 -12.76
N PHE A 111 0.89 4.31 -11.85
CA PHE A 111 1.66 5.55 -12.01
C PHE A 111 3.14 5.24 -12.29
N ALA A 112 3.76 4.46 -11.40
CA ALA A 112 5.17 4.07 -11.49
C ALA A 112 5.49 3.31 -12.78
N THR A 113 4.53 2.59 -13.37
CA THR A 113 4.76 1.89 -14.65
C THR A 113 4.97 2.88 -15.79
N VAL A 114 4.12 3.92 -15.88
CA VAL A 114 4.24 4.96 -16.92
C VAL A 114 5.53 5.74 -16.72
N GLU A 115 5.79 6.17 -15.48
CA GLU A 115 6.97 6.94 -15.14
C GLU A 115 8.26 6.13 -15.39
N ASN A 116 8.32 4.88 -14.94
CA ASN A 116 9.47 4.02 -15.17
C ASN A 116 9.73 3.74 -16.65
N LEU A 117 8.68 3.60 -17.47
CA LEU A 117 8.82 3.50 -18.92
C LEU A 117 9.39 4.79 -19.52
N ALA A 118 8.93 5.95 -19.07
CA ALA A 118 9.42 7.24 -19.54
C ALA A 118 10.92 7.42 -19.25
N TYR A 119 11.36 7.11 -18.02
CA TYR A 119 12.78 7.12 -17.65
C TYR A 119 13.59 6.14 -18.50
N VAL A 120 13.22 4.86 -18.53
CA VAL A 120 14.01 3.81 -19.22
C VAL A 120 14.13 4.06 -20.72
N LEU A 121 13.05 4.51 -21.38
CA LEU A 121 13.07 4.79 -22.81
C LEU A 121 13.72 6.15 -23.13
N GLY A 122 13.68 7.11 -22.20
CA GLY A 122 14.32 8.42 -22.32
C GLY A 122 15.83 8.39 -22.13
N SER A 123 16.38 7.41 -21.41
CA SER A 123 17.81 7.32 -21.09
C SER A 123 18.71 6.76 -22.22
N GLY A 124 18.17 6.46 -23.40
CA GLY A 124 18.95 6.03 -24.55
C GLY A 124 19.84 4.80 -24.26
N GLN A 125 21.16 5.00 -24.30
CA GLN A 125 22.16 3.93 -24.11
C GLN A 125 22.17 3.40 -22.67
N ASP A 126 21.78 4.22 -21.69
CA ASP A 126 21.80 3.89 -20.26
C ASP A 126 20.51 3.24 -19.76
N GLY A 127 19.55 3.00 -20.65
CA GLY A 127 18.22 2.48 -20.30
C GLY A 127 18.25 1.18 -19.48
N LEU A 128 19.23 0.31 -19.71
CA LEU A 128 19.39 -0.91 -18.89
C LEU A 128 19.78 -0.60 -17.44
N ALA A 129 20.77 0.28 -17.24
CA ALA A 129 21.22 0.66 -15.90
C ALA A 129 20.11 1.38 -15.14
N VAL A 130 19.41 2.31 -15.81
CA VAL A 130 18.27 3.03 -15.26
C VAL A 130 17.13 2.07 -14.89
N ALA A 131 16.82 1.10 -15.75
CA ALA A 131 15.79 0.09 -15.45
C ALA A 131 16.13 -0.72 -14.19
N LEU A 132 17.38 -1.17 -14.05
CA LEU A 132 17.83 -1.96 -12.89
C LEU A 132 17.80 -1.13 -11.61
N MET A 133 18.28 0.13 -11.66
CA MET A 133 18.28 1.03 -10.51
C MET A 133 16.85 1.34 -10.06
N ARG A 134 15.96 1.69 -10.98
CA ARG A 134 14.56 1.98 -10.65
C ARG A 134 13.79 0.76 -10.16
N ALA A 135 14.11 -0.44 -10.65
CA ALA A 135 13.51 -1.70 -10.19
C ALA A 135 13.77 -1.98 -8.70
N VAL A 136 14.91 -1.55 -8.15
CA VAL A 136 15.27 -1.78 -6.73
C VAL A 136 15.04 -0.56 -5.84
N LEU A 137 14.88 0.63 -6.43
CA LEU A 137 14.69 1.90 -5.71
C LEU A 137 13.30 2.50 -5.90
N ALA A 138 13.09 3.24 -6.99
CA ALA A 138 11.88 4.03 -7.23
C ALA A 138 10.60 3.17 -7.23
N VAL A 139 10.60 2.01 -7.92
CA VAL A 139 9.41 1.17 -8.03
C VAL A 139 8.99 0.56 -6.67
N PRO A 140 9.91 0.00 -5.86
CA PRO A 140 9.62 -0.30 -4.46
C PRO A 140 9.17 0.94 -3.67
N GLY A 141 9.81 2.10 -3.83
CA GLY A 141 9.43 3.35 -3.18
C GLY A 141 7.95 3.69 -3.36
N HIS A 142 7.49 3.80 -4.60
CA HIS A 142 6.08 4.05 -4.92
C HIS A 142 5.12 3.06 -4.30
N THR A 143 5.53 1.79 -4.20
CA THR A 143 4.72 0.76 -3.54
C THR A 143 4.61 1.03 -2.03
N LEU A 144 5.73 1.34 -1.38
CA LEU A 144 5.81 1.49 0.08
C LEU A 144 5.12 2.77 0.57
N TRP A 145 5.28 3.89 -0.15
CA TRP A 145 4.57 5.14 0.13
C TRP A 145 3.06 4.97 -0.03
N ALA A 146 2.64 4.21 -1.05
CA ALA A 146 1.25 3.85 -1.25
C ALA A 146 0.69 2.92 -0.15
N VAL A 147 1.49 1.99 0.38
CA VAL A 147 1.08 1.18 1.55
C VAL A 147 0.80 2.08 2.75
N MET A 148 1.68 3.05 3.01
CA MET A 148 1.49 3.98 4.13
C MET A 148 0.24 4.84 3.92
N MET A 149 0.10 5.49 2.77
CA MET A 149 -1.10 6.30 2.47
C MET A 149 -2.38 5.45 2.51
N GLY A 150 -2.37 4.29 1.85
CA GLY A 150 -3.49 3.35 1.78
C GLY A 150 -3.93 2.84 3.15
N TYR A 151 -2.99 2.57 4.07
CA TYR A 151 -3.29 2.20 5.44
C TYR A 151 -4.10 3.30 6.16
N TYR A 152 -3.65 4.55 6.10
CA TYR A 152 -4.35 5.67 6.74
C TYR A 152 -5.69 6.00 6.08
N LEU A 153 -5.81 5.81 4.76
CA LEU A 153 -7.10 5.86 4.05
C LEU A 153 -8.07 4.78 4.55
N GLY A 154 -7.56 3.56 4.78
CA GLY A 154 -8.29 2.47 5.42
C GLY A 154 -8.81 2.83 6.81
N LEU A 155 -7.92 3.33 7.67
CA LEU A 155 -8.29 3.79 9.02
C LEU A 155 -9.34 4.91 8.98
N SER A 156 -9.20 5.85 8.04
CA SER A 156 -10.12 6.97 7.84
C SER A 156 -11.53 6.49 7.49
N ARG A 157 -11.66 5.55 6.55
CA ARG A 157 -12.97 5.06 6.09
C ARG A 157 -13.69 4.21 7.14
N PHE A 158 -12.98 3.30 7.82
CA PHE A 158 -13.62 2.31 8.70
C PHE A 158 -13.64 2.69 10.18
N GLY A 159 -13.19 3.89 10.54
CA GLY A 159 -13.25 4.36 11.93
C GLY A 159 -12.49 3.46 12.90
N ALA A 160 -11.42 2.82 12.44
CA ALA A 160 -10.62 1.88 13.24
C ALA A 160 -9.85 2.57 14.39
N THR A 161 -9.91 3.90 14.47
CA THR A 161 -9.38 4.72 15.57
C THR A 161 -10.39 5.80 15.93
N ARG A 162 -10.22 6.43 17.11
CA ARG A 162 -11.03 7.59 17.53
C ARG A 162 -10.63 8.91 16.86
N ALA A 163 -9.61 8.90 16.00
CA ALA A 163 -9.12 10.10 15.35
C ALA A 163 -10.10 10.60 14.26
N ASN A 164 -10.03 11.88 13.94
CA ASN A 164 -10.83 12.48 12.88
C ASN A 164 -10.48 11.84 11.51
N PRO A 165 -11.45 11.33 10.73
CA PRO A 165 -11.20 10.71 9.43
C PRO A 165 -10.42 11.59 8.45
N ARG A 166 -10.72 12.90 8.38
CA ARG A 166 -10.02 13.83 7.49
C ARG A 166 -8.56 14.01 7.90
N LEU A 167 -8.30 14.06 9.20
CA LEU A 167 -6.94 14.16 9.73
C LEU A 167 -6.13 12.91 9.35
N LEU A 168 -6.70 11.72 9.46
CA LEU A 168 -6.03 10.47 9.06
C LEU A 168 -5.65 10.47 7.58
N MET A 169 -6.55 10.93 6.71
CA MET A 169 -6.28 11.07 5.27
C MET A 169 -5.08 12.01 5.01
N TYR A 170 -5.05 13.18 5.65
CA TYR A 170 -3.93 14.11 5.51
C TYR A 170 -2.63 13.57 6.10
N ILE A 171 -2.69 12.84 7.22
CA ILE A 171 -1.51 12.16 7.77
C ILE A 171 -0.96 11.15 6.76
N GLY A 172 -1.82 10.34 6.12
CA GLY A 172 -1.41 9.41 5.07
C GLY A 172 -0.70 10.10 3.91
N LEU A 173 -1.25 11.20 3.41
CA LEU A 173 -0.66 12.01 2.35
C LEU A 173 0.69 12.59 2.77
N ILE A 174 0.77 13.24 3.94
CA ILE A 174 2.01 13.87 4.43
C ILE A 174 3.11 12.82 4.62
N ILE A 175 2.79 11.64 5.13
CA ILE A 175 3.76 10.54 5.30
C ILE A 175 4.27 10.07 3.94
N ALA A 176 3.40 9.90 2.95
CA ALA A 176 3.80 9.50 1.60
C ALA A 176 4.70 10.57 0.95
N VAL A 177 4.28 11.84 0.98
CA VAL A 177 5.06 12.97 0.45
C VAL A 177 6.41 13.08 1.14
N PHE A 178 6.47 12.90 2.47
CA PHE A 178 7.72 12.97 3.21
C PHE A 178 8.71 11.89 2.75
N TRP A 179 8.28 10.63 2.68
CA TRP A 179 9.18 9.54 2.32
C TRP A 179 9.56 9.54 0.84
N HIS A 180 8.63 9.94 -0.02
CA HIS A 180 8.88 10.13 -1.45
C HIS A 180 9.85 11.29 -1.67
N GLY A 181 9.55 12.47 -1.14
CA GLY A 181 10.43 13.65 -1.24
C GLY A 181 11.80 13.42 -0.61
N LEU A 182 11.91 12.61 0.46
CA LEU A 182 13.20 12.27 1.04
C LEU A 182 14.03 11.37 0.11
N TYR A 183 13.40 10.43 -0.59
CA TYR A 183 14.05 9.62 -1.61
C TYR A 183 14.53 10.50 -2.77
N ASP A 184 13.66 11.36 -3.31
CA ASP A 184 13.97 12.26 -4.41
C ASP A 184 15.05 13.27 -4.03
N PHE A 185 15.05 13.76 -2.80
CA PHE A 185 16.08 14.66 -2.31
C PHE A 185 17.47 14.02 -2.42
N PHE A 186 17.63 12.76 -2.02
CA PHE A 186 18.90 12.05 -2.17
C PHE A 186 19.20 11.71 -3.63
N ALA A 187 18.20 11.34 -4.43
CA ALA A 187 18.36 11.05 -5.86
C ALA A 187 18.85 12.30 -6.63
N PHE A 188 18.14 13.42 -6.51
CA PHE A 188 18.49 14.68 -7.16
C PHE A 188 19.80 15.27 -6.65
N SER A 189 20.15 15.02 -5.38
CA SER A 189 21.45 15.42 -4.85
C SER A 189 22.63 14.75 -5.57
N MET A 190 22.45 13.57 -6.19
CA MET A 190 23.51 12.91 -6.96
C MET A 190 23.87 13.66 -8.25
N GLU A 191 22.93 14.43 -8.80
CA GLU A 191 23.16 15.20 -10.04
C GLU A 191 23.90 16.51 -9.79
N ILE A 192 23.83 17.04 -8.55
CA ILE A 192 24.32 18.38 -8.20
C ILE A 192 25.57 18.32 -7.32
N LEU A 193 25.67 17.36 -6.40
CA LEU A 193 26.82 17.21 -5.52
C LEU A 193 28.01 16.55 -6.22
N PRO A 194 29.24 16.70 -5.69
CA PRO A 194 30.41 16.04 -6.27
C PRO A 194 30.22 14.53 -6.42
N GLU A 195 30.72 13.95 -7.52
CA GLU A 195 30.59 12.52 -7.84
C GLU A 195 31.08 11.59 -6.71
N SER A 196 32.06 12.04 -5.92
CA SER A 196 32.56 11.30 -4.75
C SER A 196 31.49 11.05 -3.68
N MET A 197 30.42 11.84 -3.66
CA MET A 197 29.27 11.68 -2.75
C MET A 197 28.16 10.79 -3.34
N GLY A 198 28.22 10.42 -4.61
CA GLY A 198 27.17 9.65 -5.30
C GLY A 198 26.86 8.32 -4.62
N PHE A 199 27.88 7.55 -4.24
CA PHE A 199 27.69 6.29 -3.49
C PHE A 199 27.05 6.49 -2.11
N ALA A 200 27.39 7.59 -1.43
CA ALA A 200 26.79 7.90 -0.13
C ALA A 200 25.30 8.23 -0.28
N MET A 201 24.94 9.05 -1.27
CA MET A 201 23.54 9.37 -1.57
C MET A 201 22.76 8.13 -2.00
N LEU A 202 23.37 7.24 -2.79
CA LEU A 202 22.75 5.98 -3.18
C LEU A 202 22.51 5.07 -1.96
N GLY A 203 23.47 5.04 -1.03
CA GLY A 203 23.32 4.40 0.27
C GLY A 203 22.14 4.99 1.07
N CYS A 204 21.95 6.31 1.04
CA CYS A 204 20.79 6.97 1.65
C CYS A 204 19.47 6.56 0.99
N CYS A 205 19.39 6.50 -0.34
CA CYS A 205 18.21 5.99 -1.05
C CYS A 205 17.88 4.56 -0.64
N LEU A 206 18.88 3.67 -0.61
CA LEU A 206 18.70 2.27 -0.18
C LEU A 206 18.22 2.19 1.28
N LEU A 207 18.79 2.99 2.17
CA LEU A 207 18.38 3.04 3.57
C LEU A 207 16.92 3.48 3.71
N VAL A 208 16.48 4.49 2.96
CA VAL A 208 15.07 4.91 2.89
C VAL A 208 14.21 3.71 2.49
N ILE A 209 14.53 3.02 1.39
CA ILE A 209 13.75 1.86 0.92
C ILE A 209 13.69 0.74 1.97
N VAL A 210 14.81 0.39 2.62
CA VAL A 210 14.86 -0.65 3.66
C VAL A 210 14.00 -0.29 4.87
N ILE A 211 14.07 0.95 5.36
CA ILE A 211 13.24 1.42 6.49
C ILE A 211 11.75 1.36 6.09
N ASN A 212 11.42 1.81 4.89
CA ASN A 212 10.05 1.87 4.40
C ASN A 212 9.46 0.46 4.22
N TRP A 213 10.27 -0.53 3.82
CA TRP A 213 9.88 -1.93 3.79
C TRP A 213 9.45 -2.46 5.16
N VAL A 214 10.24 -2.18 6.21
CA VAL A 214 9.89 -2.60 7.57
C VAL A 214 8.58 -1.94 8.01
N ILE A 215 8.42 -0.64 7.78
CA ILE A 215 7.18 0.09 8.09
C ILE A 215 5.99 -0.53 7.35
N ALA A 216 6.11 -0.75 6.04
CA ALA A 216 5.04 -1.31 5.22
C ALA A 216 4.59 -2.69 5.71
N LEU A 217 5.52 -3.58 6.06
CA LEU A 217 5.18 -4.90 6.59
C LEU A 217 4.47 -4.82 7.95
N VAL A 218 4.88 -3.88 8.81
CA VAL A 218 4.19 -3.62 10.09
C VAL A 218 2.77 -3.10 9.85
N LEU A 219 2.58 -2.17 8.90
CA LEU A 219 1.28 -1.60 8.58
C LEU A 219 0.35 -2.61 7.92
N VAL A 220 0.84 -3.44 6.99
CA VAL A 220 0.10 -4.57 6.42
C VAL A 220 -0.37 -5.52 7.52
N SER A 221 0.53 -5.89 8.43
CA SER A 221 0.18 -6.77 9.55
C SER A 221 -0.87 -6.14 10.47
N ARG A 222 -0.83 -4.81 10.67
CA ARG A 222 -1.84 -4.07 11.44
C ARG A 222 -3.18 -4.03 10.72
N ALA A 223 -3.20 -3.72 9.42
CA ALA A 223 -4.41 -3.69 8.60
C ALA A 223 -5.13 -5.04 8.62
N GLN A 224 -4.39 -6.14 8.44
CA GLN A 224 -4.93 -7.49 8.52
C GLN A 224 -5.56 -7.79 9.89
N ARG A 225 -4.97 -7.32 10.99
CA ARG A 225 -5.55 -7.52 12.34
C ARG A 225 -6.84 -6.74 12.57
N LEU A 226 -7.06 -5.67 11.80
CA LEU A 226 -8.26 -4.83 11.85
C LEU A 226 -9.38 -5.36 10.93
N SER A 227 -9.11 -6.39 10.12
CA SER A 227 -10.12 -7.02 9.28
C SER A 227 -11.26 -7.58 10.13
N HIS A 228 -12.49 -7.22 9.77
CA HIS A 228 -13.69 -7.79 10.37
C HIS A 228 -14.00 -9.21 9.84
N PHE A 229 -13.35 -9.61 8.74
CA PHE A 229 -13.38 -10.99 8.22
C PHE A 229 -12.38 -11.92 8.93
N ARG A 230 -11.56 -11.38 9.85
CA ARG A 230 -10.66 -12.17 10.68
C ARG A 230 -11.44 -13.17 11.53
N ARG A 231 -11.27 -14.46 11.25
CA ARG A 231 -11.81 -15.51 12.11
C ARG A 231 -11.16 -15.44 13.50
N PRO A 232 -11.92 -15.52 14.60
CA PRO A 232 -11.34 -15.59 15.93
C PRO A 232 -10.40 -16.79 16.02
N SER A 233 -9.20 -16.60 16.57
CA SER A 233 -8.25 -17.69 16.76
C SER A 233 -8.88 -18.77 17.65
N PRO A 234 -8.77 -20.07 17.33
CA PRO A 234 -9.26 -21.16 18.18
C PRO A 234 -8.67 -21.12 19.61
N ILE A 235 -7.53 -20.45 19.79
CA ILE A 235 -6.64 -20.55 20.96
C ILE A 235 -6.88 -19.44 22.00
N GLN A 236 -7.70 -18.41 21.71
CA GLN A 236 -7.92 -17.29 22.65
C GLN A 236 -8.84 -17.62 23.84
N ASN A 237 -9.12 -18.89 24.10
CA ASN A 237 -9.75 -19.27 25.35
C ASN A 237 -9.18 -20.60 25.87
N PRO A 238 -8.00 -20.60 26.53
CA PRO A 238 -7.52 -21.76 27.29
C PRO A 238 -8.51 -22.16 28.41
N LEU A 239 -9.47 -21.28 28.74
CA LEU A 239 -10.58 -21.52 29.66
C LEU A 239 -11.89 -21.92 28.98
N ARG A 240 -11.87 -22.38 27.72
CA ARG A 240 -12.81 -23.45 27.33
C ARG A 240 -12.32 -24.77 27.92
N ALA A 241 -12.19 -24.80 29.25
CA ALA A 241 -12.38 -26.02 30.00
C ALA A 241 -13.64 -26.66 29.44
N PHE A 242 -13.52 -27.90 29.00
CA PHE A 242 -14.64 -28.71 28.55
C PHE A 242 -15.74 -28.57 29.59
N ARG A 243 -16.80 -27.82 29.29
CA ARG A 243 -17.93 -27.63 30.22
C ARG A 243 -18.86 -28.81 29.96
N PRO A 244 -19.02 -29.73 30.93
CA PRO A 244 -19.99 -30.81 30.79
C PRO A 244 -21.38 -30.20 30.56
N GLY A 245 -22.17 -30.76 29.64
CA GLY A 245 -23.55 -30.34 29.43
C GLY A 245 -23.78 -29.21 28.42
N CYS A 246 -22.86 -28.95 27.48
CA CYS A 246 -23.13 -28.03 26.37
C CYS A 246 -22.71 -28.55 25.00
N ARG A 247 -23.43 -28.11 23.95
CA ARG A 247 -23.09 -28.36 22.54
C ARG A 247 -22.15 -27.28 22.03
N TYR A 248 -20.98 -27.71 21.54
CA TYR A 248 -20.02 -26.81 20.91
C TYR A 248 -20.37 -26.59 19.44
N CYS A 249 -20.41 -25.34 19.01
CA CYS A 249 -20.66 -25.01 17.61
C CYS A 249 -19.44 -25.35 16.74
N HIS A 250 -19.60 -26.13 15.67
CA HIS A 250 -18.49 -26.50 14.78
C HIS A 250 -17.84 -25.32 14.02
N ASN A 251 -18.51 -24.17 13.94
CA ASN A 251 -18.02 -23.02 13.18
C ASN A 251 -17.33 -21.96 14.05
N CYS A 252 -17.92 -21.60 15.20
CA CYS A 252 -17.32 -20.60 16.10
C CYS A 252 -16.83 -21.18 17.45
N GLY A 253 -17.06 -22.47 17.67
CA GLY A 253 -16.70 -23.19 18.89
C GLY A 253 -17.50 -22.81 20.14
N SER A 254 -18.49 -21.92 20.09
CA SER A 254 -19.18 -21.51 21.32
C SER A 254 -19.95 -22.67 21.97
N CYS A 255 -19.90 -22.72 23.30
CA CYS A 255 -20.67 -23.64 24.13
C CYS A 255 -22.11 -23.11 24.22
N ASN A 256 -23.07 -23.91 23.76
CA ASN A 256 -24.49 -23.58 23.73
C ASN A 256 -25.29 -24.59 24.56
N PRO A 257 -26.43 -24.21 25.17
CA PRO A 257 -27.30 -25.14 25.88
C PRO A 257 -27.71 -26.34 25.00
N LEU A 258 -27.92 -27.50 25.61
CA LEU A 258 -28.42 -28.70 24.91
C LEU A 258 -29.84 -28.53 24.36
N SER A 259 -30.58 -27.51 24.80
CA SER A 259 -31.89 -27.13 24.25
C SER A 259 -31.80 -26.33 22.95
N ASN A 260 -30.63 -25.75 22.64
CA ASN A 260 -30.48 -24.88 21.48
C ASN A 260 -30.30 -25.69 20.20
N ASN A 261 -31.13 -25.36 19.19
CA ASN A 261 -30.97 -25.85 17.82
C ASN A 261 -30.01 -24.97 16.98
N PHE A 262 -29.78 -23.73 17.41
CA PHE A 262 -28.91 -22.77 16.75
C PHE A 262 -27.90 -22.18 17.72
N CYS A 263 -26.73 -21.85 17.19
CA CYS A 263 -25.65 -21.23 17.94
C CYS A 263 -25.99 -19.77 18.30
N ASN A 264 -25.98 -19.43 19.59
CA ASN A 264 -26.22 -18.07 20.10
C ASN A 264 -25.20 -17.04 19.59
N ASN A 265 -24.03 -17.48 19.13
CA ASN A 265 -22.94 -16.60 18.72
C ASN A 265 -22.88 -16.39 17.20
N CYS A 266 -23.10 -17.44 16.39
CA CYS A 266 -22.95 -17.36 14.92
C CYS A 266 -24.19 -17.79 14.13
N GLY A 267 -25.31 -18.13 14.79
CA GLY A 267 -26.57 -18.48 14.13
C GLY A 267 -26.59 -19.84 13.41
N GLN A 268 -25.48 -20.57 13.38
CA GLN A 268 -25.41 -21.87 12.71
C GLN A 268 -26.18 -22.96 13.47
N ALA A 269 -26.84 -23.85 12.73
CA ALA A 269 -27.49 -25.03 13.29
C ALA A 269 -26.48 -25.93 14.04
N LEU A 270 -26.82 -26.28 15.27
CA LEU A 270 -26.06 -27.20 16.11
C LEU A 270 -26.49 -28.63 15.73
N ARG A 271 -25.56 -29.42 15.16
CA ARG A 271 -25.86 -30.82 14.81
C ARG A 271 -26.18 -31.60 16.09
N GLN A 272 -27.24 -32.42 16.04
CA GLN A 272 -27.51 -33.40 17.09
C GLN A 272 -26.38 -34.45 17.04
N GLY A 273 -25.41 -34.33 17.94
CA GLY A 273 -24.44 -35.39 18.15
C GLY A 273 -25.15 -36.55 18.83
N SER A 274 -25.25 -37.68 18.14
CA SER A 274 -25.52 -38.99 18.72
C SER A 274 -24.58 -39.20 19.89
N SER A 275 -25.15 -39.28 21.09
CA SER A 275 -24.48 -39.85 22.25
C SER A 275 -24.23 -41.32 21.98
N ASP A 276 -23.07 -41.68 21.43
CA ASP A 276 -22.53 -43.04 21.47
C ASP A 276 -21.00 -43.00 21.29
N VAL A 277 -20.34 -43.42 22.38
CA VAL A 277 -18.92 -43.78 22.60
C VAL A 277 -17.90 -42.65 22.72
#